data_AF-A0A151MNT2-F1
#
_entry.id   AF-A0A151MNT2-F1
#
_cell.length_a   1.000
_cell.length_b   1.000
_cell.length_c   1.000
_cell.angle_alpha   90.00
_cell.angle_beta   90.00
_cell.angle_gamma   90.00
#
_symmetry.space_group_name_H-M   'P 1'
#
loop_
_entity.id
_entity.type
_entity.pdbx_description
1 polymer ?
#
loop_
_entity_poly.entity_id
_entity_poly.type
_entity_poly.pdbx_seq_one_letter_code
_entity_poly.pdbx_strand_id
1 'polypeptide(L)'
;MACPSSNMADFREVFAKSKHIAIITGAGVSAESGVPTFRGAGGFWRKWPAQELATPEAFARNPSRVWEFYHYRREVMLSKKPNPAHIAIAECESRLSKQGRSVVVITQNIDELHRRAGTKHLLEIHGSLFKTRCTSCRNVTENYKSPICAALAGKGAPGREIEDAKIPVEDLPRCEEPGCNGLLRPHVVWFGETLDSDILTEVEKELEICDLCLVVGTSSVVYPAACFAPQVSARGVPVAEFNMQTTPATEKFRFHFSGPCGTTLPPALACHETELILERAELKAKRRRRQELFKEQKERKALPAAVLEALRLAPPHSENQESDFTNEGRKEDGSDNGIEECAPGEDSKDETVTIGLKEGYSAVCLKGQDLTSWHQQKAKDFIQNHLYGPGTSRTTANQFFSLANKRSQVKKAAVQFVKKSWGAEKKRRAQQFKKHRISKLETAT
;
A
#
# COMPACT_ATOMS: atom_id res chain seq x y z
N MET A 1 -18.82 -15.68 -38.41
CA MET A 1 -18.29 -15.32 -37.07
C MET A 1 -19.47 -14.86 -36.24
N ALA A 2 -19.53 -15.20 -34.96
CA ALA A 2 -20.68 -14.84 -34.11
C ALA A 2 -20.63 -13.35 -33.76
N CYS A 3 -21.76 -12.65 -33.84
CA CYS A 3 -21.86 -11.27 -33.36
C CYS A 3 -21.49 -11.19 -31.87
N PRO A 4 -20.77 -10.16 -31.43
CA PRO A 4 -20.47 -9.97 -30.02
C PRO A 4 -21.75 -9.84 -29.19
N SER A 5 -21.76 -10.43 -27.99
CA SER A 5 -22.88 -10.32 -27.06
C SER A 5 -22.95 -8.91 -26.45
N SER A 6 -24.14 -8.38 -26.31
CA SER A 6 -24.42 -7.15 -25.56
C SER A 6 -25.02 -7.43 -24.17
N ASN A 7 -24.96 -8.69 -23.70
CA ASN A 7 -25.53 -9.09 -22.42
C ASN A 7 -24.59 -8.74 -21.26
N MET A 8 -24.97 -7.72 -20.49
CA MET A 8 -24.19 -7.29 -19.32
C MET A 8 -24.14 -8.37 -18.24
N ALA A 9 -25.19 -9.17 -18.05
CA ALA A 9 -25.19 -10.22 -17.03
C ALA A 9 -24.11 -11.28 -17.32
N ASP A 10 -24.01 -11.74 -18.56
CA ASP A 10 -23.00 -12.70 -18.99
C ASP A 10 -21.58 -12.13 -18.81
N PHE A 11 -21.36 -10.87 -19.15
CA PHE A 11 -20.09 -10.20 -18.90
C PHE A 11 -19.76 -10.14 -17.40
N ARG A 12 -20.76 -9.82 -16.55
CA ARG A 12 -20.59 -9.71 -15.10
C ARG A 12 -20.20 -11.05 -14.46
N GLU A 13 -20.70 -12.17 -14.99
CA GLU A 13 -20.28 -13.51 -14.56
C GLU A 13 -18.80 -13.79 -14.88
N VAL A 14 -18.34 -13.39 -16.06
CA VAL A 14 -16.92 -13.49 -16.44
C VAL A 14 -16.08 -12.59 -15.55
N PHE A 15 -16.47 -11.32 -15.41
CA PHE A 15 -15.81 -10.35 -14.55
C PHE A 15 -15.68 -10.83 -13.11
N ALA A 16 -16.71 -11.46 -12.54
CA ALA A 16 -16.69 -11.97 -11.17
C ALA A 16 -15.62 -13.05 -10.93
N LYS A 17 -15.25 -13.82 -11.96
CA LYS A 17 -14.30 -14.94 -11.89
C LYS A 17 -12.86 -14.56 -12.27
N SER A 18 -12.69 -13.45 -12.99
CA SER A 18 -11.41 -13.03 -13.60
C SER A 18 -10.40 -12.57 -12.54
N LYS A 19 -9.16 -13.01 -12.61
CA LYS A 19 -8.10 -12.69 -11.64
C LYS A 19 -7.11 -11.65 -12.16
N HIS A 20 -6.91 -11.58 -13.46
CA HIS A 20 -5.92 -10.72 -14.12
C HIS A 20 -6.61 -9.96 -15.26
N ILE A 21 -7.04 -8.74 -14.97
CA ILE A 21 -7.85 -7.94 -15.88
C ILE A 21 -6.99 -6.88 -16.57
N ALA A 22 -6.92 -6.91 -17.90
CA ALA A 22 -6.27 -5.87 -18.69
C ALA A 22 -7.30 -4.89 -19.27
N ILE A 23 -7.12 -3.59 -19.05
CA ILE A 23 -8.02 -2.55 -19.57
C ILE A 23 -7.24 -1.67 -20.53
N ILE A 24 -7.49 -1.83 -21.84
CA ILE A 24 -6.88 -1.02 -22.89
C ILE A 24 -7.77 0.18 -23.16
N THR A 25 -7.22 1.39 -23.06
CA THR A 25 -8.02 2.62 -23.24
C THR A 25 -7.47 3.53 -24.34
N GLY A 26 -8.37 4.23 -25.01
CA GLY A 26 -8.06 5.26 -26.01
C GLY A 26 -8.80 6.57 -25.77
N ALA A 27 -8.70 7.50 -26.73
CA ALA A 27 -9.14 8.89 -26.53
C ALA A 27 -10.63 9.05 -26.19
N GLY A 28 -11.47 8.08 -26.58
CA GLY A 28 -12.90 8.06 -26.28
C GLY A 28 -13.21 7.99 -24.79
N VAL A 29 -12.35 7.36 -23.96
CA VAL A 29 -12.55 7.34 -22.50
C VAL A 29 -12.47 8.74 -21.88
N SER A 30 -11.69 9.64 -22.50
CA SER A 30 -11.48 11.02 -22.06
C SER A 30 -12.46 12.02 -22.67
N ALA A 31 -13.28 11.60 -23.65
CA ALA A 31 -14.23 12.48 -24.33
C ALA A 31 -15.25 13.09 -23.36
N GLU A 32 -15.78 12.30 -22.42
CA GLU A 32 -16.72 12.76 -21.39
C GLU A 32 -16.08 13.70 -20.35
N SER A 33 -14.75 13.79 -20.32
CA SER A 33 -14.04 14.83 -19.56
C SER A 33 -13.93 16.15 -20.33
N GLY A 34 -14.52 16.25 -21.53
CA GLY A 34 -14.41 17.41 -22.41
C GLY A 34 -13.02 17.57 -23.04
N VAL A 35 -12.29 16.45 -23.22
CA VAL A 35 -11.02 16.39 -23.93
C VAL A 35 -11.29 16.16 -25.42
N PRO A 36 -10.76 17.00 -26.33
CA PRO A 36 -10.89 16.76 -27.77
C PRO A 36 -10.23 15.43 -28.16
N THR A 37 -10.97 14.58 -28.87
CA THR A 37 -10.42 13.31 -29.39
C THR A 37 -9.64 13.55 -30.68
N PHE A 38 -8.73 12.64 -31.04
CA PHE A 38 -7.93 12.73 -32.29
C PHE A 38 -8.72 12.50 -33.59
N ARG A 39 -10.05 12.33 -33.51
CA ARG A 39 -10.94 12.08 -34.66
C ARG A 39 -12.16 13.00 -34.58
N GLY A 40 -12.90 13.10 -35.69
CA GLY A 40 -14.06 13.98 -35.80
C GLY A 40 -13.70 15.46 -35.63
N ALA A 41 -14.64 16.26 -35.14
CA ALA A 41 -14.44 17.71 -34.96
C ALA A 41 -13.27 18.07 -34.02
N GLY A 42 -12.91 17.19 -33.08
CA GLY A 42 -11.78 17.39 -32.17
C GLY A 42 -10.40 17.06 -32.77
N GLY A 43 -10.36 16.42 -33.94
CA GLY A 43 -9.11 15.95 -34.56
C GLY A 43 -8.26 17.01 -35.24
N PHE A 44 -8.74 18.26 -35.27
CA PHE A 44 -8.07 19.39 -35.92
C PHE A 44 -7.63 20.42 -34.88
N TRP A 45 -6.45 20.99 -35.11
CA TRP A 45 -5.98 22.20 -34.44
C TRP A 45 -5.59 23.21 -35.51
N ARG A 46 -6.22 24.39 -35.48
CA ARG A 46 -6.24 25.33 -36.62
C ARG A 46 -6.75 24.61 -37.88
N LYS A 47 -5.93 24.59 -38.93
CA LYS A 47 -6.20 23.89 -40.21
C LYS A 47 -5.54 22.52 -40.30
N TRP A 48 -4.78 22.10 -39.29
CA TRP A 48 -3.95 20.90 -39.34
C TRP A 48 -4.63 19.73 -38.60
N PRO A 49 -4.69 18.54 -39.22
CA PRO A 49 -4.97 17.31 -38.48
C PRO A 49 -3.90 17.08 -37.41
N ALA A 50 -4.31 16.62 -36.22
CA ALA A 50 -3.37 16.33 -35.13
C ALA A 50 -2.27 15.32 -35.53
N GLN A 51 -2.59 14.39 -36.44
CA GLN A 51 -1.66 13.37 -36.95
C GLN A 51 -0.53 13.97 -37.81
N GLU A 52 -0.76 15.13 -38.44
CA GLU A 52 0.27 15.82 -39.24
C GLU A 52 1.22 16.64 -38.36
N LEU A 53 0.79 17.04 -37.16
CA LEU A 53 1.59 17.80 -36.20
C LEU A 53 2.40 16.91 -35.25
N ALA A 54 1.89 15.73 -34.95
CA ALA A 54 2.52 14.76 -34.05
C ALA A 54 3.46 13.82 -34.81
N THR A 55 4.43 14.38 -35.54
CA THR A 55 5.45 13.65 -36.32
C THR A 55 6.85 14.23 -36.09
N PRO A 56 7.92 13.42 -36.17
CA PRO A 56 9.29 13.92 -36.15
C PRO A 56 9.56 14.98 -37.23
N GLU A 57 9.03 14.77 -38.44
CA GLU A 57 9.22 15.65 -39.60
C GLU A 57 8.57 17.01 -39.38
N ALA A 58 7.37 17.06 -38.79
CA ALA A 58 6.72 18.33 -38.48
C ALA A 58 7.49 19.11 -37.41
N PHE A 59 8.04 18.43 -36.41
CA PHE A 59 8.84 19.07 -35.37
C PHE A 59 10.18 19.58 -35.91
N ALA A 60 10.84 18.81 -36.78
CA ALA A 60 12.08 19.25 -37.43
C ALA A 60 11.84 20.48 -38.33
N ARG A 61 10.71 20.49 -39.07
CA ARG A 61 10.36 21.57 -39.99
C ARG A 61 9.90 22.85 -39.28
N ASN A 62 9.09 22.73 -38.22
CA ASN A 62 8.56 23.88 -37.50
C ASN A 62 8.31 23.53 -36.02
N PRO A 63 9.36 23.54 -35.17
CA PRO A 63 9.24 23.19 -33.77
C PRO A 63 8.37 24.20 -32.99
N SER A 64 8.31 25.46 -33.43
CA SER A 64 7.45 26.48 -32.81
C SER A 64 5.98 26.11 -32.93
N ARG A 65 5.49 25.78 -34.14
CA ARG A 65 4.10 25.37 -34.36
C ARG A 65 3.74 24.12 -33.58
N VAL A 66 4.63 23.13 -33.55
CA VAL A 66 4.39 21.90 -32.80
C VAL A 66 4.33 22.20 -31.30
N TRP A 67 5.22 23.04 -30.78
CA TRP A 67 5.14 23.46 -29.38
C TRP A 67 3.89 24.29 -29.06
N GLU A 68 3.40 25.15 -29.95
CA GLU A 68 2.11 25.82 -29.80
C GLU A 68 0.94 24.81 -29.68
N PHE A 69 0.93 23.79 -30.55
CA PHE A 69 -0.06 22.72 -30.52
C PHE A 69 -0.05 21.94 -29.20
N TYR A 70 1.14 21.56 -28.72
CA TYR A 70 1.25 20.85 -27.44
C TYR A 70 0.98 21.74 -26.23
N HIS A 71 1.39 23.01 -26.27
CA HIS A 71 1.09 23.99 -25.23
C HIS A 71 -0.42 24.18 -25.08
N TYR A 72 -1.15 24.39 -26.18
CA TYR A 72 -2.61 24.44 -26.17
C TYR A 72 -3.24 23.23 -25.47
N ARG A 73 -2.78 22.03 -25.83
CA ARG A 73 -3.32 20.79 -25.24
C ARG A 73 -2.99 20.70 -23.75
N ARG A 74 -1.79 21.09 -23.33
CA ARG A 74 -1.41 21.15 -21.91
C ARG A 74 -2.34 22.10 -21.15
N GLU A 75 -2.54 23.32 -21.63
CA GLU A 75 -3.41 24.32 -20.99
C GLU A 75 -4.86 23.85 -20.91
N VAL A 76 -5.39 23.24 -21.99
CA VAL A 76 -6.72 22.63 -21.99
C VAL A 76 -6.81 21.58 -20.89
N MET A 77 -5.82 20.69 -20.79
CA MET A 77 -5.82 19.55 -19.87
C MET A 77 -5.75 19.94 -18.39
N LEU A 78 -5.15 21.08 -18.04
CA LEU A 78 -5.07 21.57 -16.65
C LEU A 78 -6.47 21.80 -16.04
N SER A 79 -7.46 22.17 -16.86
CA SER A 79 -8.85 22.38 -16.41
C SER A 79 -9.70 21.10 -16.37
N LYS A 80 -9.24 20.00 -16.99
CA LYS A 80 -10.04 18.77 -17.15
C LYS A 80 -9.90 17.89 -15.93
N LYS A 81 -10.98 17.19 -15.58
CA LYS A 81 -11.03 16.25 -14.45
C LYS A 81 -11.36 14.83 -14.95
N PRO A 82 -10.93 13.79 -14.23
CA PRO A 82 -11.38 12.43 -14.52
C PRO A 82 -12.91 12.34 -14.49
N ASN A 83 -13.49 11.63 -15.45
CA ASN A 83 -14.93 11.38 -15.55
C ASN A 83 -15.30 10.01 -14.89
N PRO A 84 -16.58 9.64 -14.82
CA PRO A 84 -17.01 8.40 -14.18
C PRO A 84 -16.35 7.12 -14.70
N ALA A 85 -15.92 7.05 -15.97
CA ALA A 85 -15.20 5.90 -16.50
C ALA A 85 -13.84 5.72 -15.81
N HIS A 86 -13.07 6.79 -15.70
CA HIS A 86 -11.76 6.76 -15.04
C HIS A 86 -11.88 6.41 -13.56
N ILE A 87 -12.88 7.00 -12.88
CA ILE A 87 -13.16 6.73 -11.48
C ILE A 87 -13.54 5.25 -11.28
N ALA A 88 -14.44 4.73 -12.11
CA ALA A 88 -14.85 3.32 -12.03
C ALA A 88 -13.66 2.35 -12.24
N ILE A 89 -12.75 2.67 -13.16
CA ILE A 89 -11.53 1.88 -13.40
C ILE A 89 -10.61 1.91 -12.17
N ALA A 90 -10.31 3.09 -11.62
CA ALA A 90 -9.44 3.24 -10.46
C ALA A 90 -10.01 2.58 -9.20
N GLU A 91 -11.33 2.74 -8.97
CA GLU A 91 -12.02 2.09 -7.86
C GLU A 91 -12.05 0.56 -8.02
N CYS A 92 -12.22 0.07 -9.24
CA CYS A 92 -12.16 -1.36 -9.56
C CYS A 92 -10.79 -1.94 -9.22
N GLU A 93 -9.71 -1.33 -9.68
CA GLU A 93 -8.33 -1.74 -9.34
C GLU A 93 -8.11 -1.77 -7.81
N SER A 94 -8.48 -0.69 -7.12
CA SER A 94 -8.33 -0.57 -5.67
C SER A 94 -9.16 -1.61 -4.89
N ARG A 95 -10.35 -1.95 -5.39
CA ARG A 95 -11.21 -2.98 -4.79
C ARG A 95 -10.66 -4.38 -5.03
N LEU A 96 -10.27 -4.70 -6.27
CA LEU A 96 -9.83 -6.02 -6.69
C LEU A 96 -8.46 -6.41 -6.12
N SER A 97 -7.55 -5.45 -6.00
CA SER A 97 -6.24 -5.67 -5.36
C SER A 97 -6.35 -6.16 -3.92
N LYS A 98 -7.34 -5.69 -3.16
CA LYS A 98 -7.62 -6.17 -1.77
C LYS A 98 -8.08 -7.63 -1.74
N GLN A 99 -8.59 -8.15 -2.85
CA GLN A 99 -9.05 -9.52 -3.02
C GLN A 99 -7.97 -10.43 -3.63
N GLY A 100 -6.76 -9.92 -3.85
CA GLY A 100 -5.67 -10.66 -4.51
C GLY A 100 -5.84 -10.81 -6.02
N ARG A 101 -6.66 -9.95 -6.65
CA ARG A 101 -6.86 -9.88 -8.11
C ARG A 101 -6.11 -8.66 -8.65
N SER A 102 -5.58 -8.72 -9.87
CA SER A 102 -4.89 -7.61 -10.51
C SER A 102 -5.74 -6.96 -11.59
N VAL A 103 -5.60 -5.64 -11.71
CA VAL A 103 -6.09 -4.85 -12.84
C VAL A 103 -4.91 -4.05 -13.34
N VAL A 104 -4.70 -4.02 -14.65
CA VAL A 104 -3.73 -3.13 -15.32
C VAL A 104 -4.47 -2.27 -16.33
N VAL A 105 -4.06 -1.00 -16.42
CA VAL A 105 -4.57 -0.07 -17.42
C VAL A 105 -3.48 0.21 -18.44
N ILE A 106 -3.72 -0.15 -19.70
CA ILE A 106 -2.83 0.10 -20.83
C ILE A 106 -3.45 1.25 -21.63
N THR A 107 -2.95 2.46 -21.45
CA THR A 107 -3.56 3.66 -22.03
C THR A 107 -2.78 4.20 -23.22
N GLN A 108 -3.47 4.40 -24.34
CA GLN A 108 -2.97 5.15 -25.50
C GLN A 108 -2.97 6.66 -25.26
N ASN A 109 -3.67 7.13 -24.21
CA ASN A 109 -3.83 8.54 -23.91
C ASN A 109 -2.61 9.11 -23.20
N ILE A 110 -2.33 10.37 -23.51
CA ILE A 110 -1.19 11.14 -23.00
C ILE A 110 -1.63 12.23 -22.00
N ASP A 111 -2.83 12.08 -21.43
CA ASP A 111 -3.59 13.15 -20.73
C ASP A 111 -3.56 13.06 -19.18
N GLU A 112 -2.96 11.98 -18.67
CA GLU A 112 -2.83 11.65 -17.25
C GLU A 112 -4.16 11.59 -16.45
N LEU A 113 -5.31 11.42 -17.11
CA LEU A 113 -6.60 11.35 -16.42
C LEU A 113 -6.75 10.07 -15.59
N HIS A 114 -6.23 8.93 -16.05
CA HIS A 114 -6.18 7.69 -15.25
C HIS A 114 -5.32 7.85 -13.99
N ARG A 115 -4.15 8.49 -14.14
CA ARG A 115 -3.26 8.82 -13.02
C ARG A 115 -3.96 9.70 -12.00
N ARG A 116 -4.64 10.77 -12.45
CA ARG A 116 -5.42 11.68 -11.59
C ARG A 116 -6.66 11.04 -10.97
N ALA A 117 -7.22 9.99 -11.59
CA ALA A 117 -8.30 9.20 -10.99
C ALA A 117 -7.82 8.28 -9.86
N GLY A 118 -6.50 8.08 -9.73
CA GLY A 118 -5.90 7.21 -8.72
C GLY A 118 -5.56 5.80 -9.21
N THR A 119 -5.58 5.55 -10.52
CA THR A 119 -5.08 4.29 -11.11
C THR A 119 -3.60 4.15 -10.80
N LYS A 120 -3.17 2.99 -10.28
CA LYS A 120 -1.78 2.76 -9.87
C LYS A 120 -1.01 1.90 -10.87
N HIS A 121 -1.59 0.81 -11.34
CA HIS A 121 -0.99 -0.06 -12.34
C HIS A 121 -1.32 0.44 -13.76
N LEU A 122 -0.56 1.44 -14.19
CA LEU A 122 -0.81 2.21 -15.41
C LEU A 122 0.38 2.18 -16.35
N LEU A 123 0.16 1.72 -17.59
CA LEU A 123 1.12 1.72 -18.69
C LEU A 123 0.72 2.79 -19.71
N GLU A 124 1.43 3.92 -19.71
CA GLU A 124 1.21 5.06 -20.62
C GLU A 124 2.02 4.87 -21.92
N ILE A 125 1.51 4.01 -22.82
CA ILE A 125 2.28 3.48 -23.95
C ILE A 125 2.70 4.53 -24.99
N HIS A 126 2.06 5.70 -25.00
CA HIS A 126 2.39 6.82 -25.89
C HIS A 126 3.01 8.01 -25.15
N GLY A 127 3.44 7.85 -23.90
CA GLY A 127 4.06 8.90 -23.09
C GLY A 127 3.04 9.85 -22.44
N SER A 128 3.45 11.10 -22.17
CA SER A 128 2.63 12.09 -21.46
C SER A 128 2.81 13.52 -21.98
N LEU A 129 1.72 14.29 -22.03
CA LEU A 129 1.72 15.74 -22.29
C LEU A 129 2.50 16.54 -21.23
N PHE A 130 2.63 15.99 -20.02
CA PHE A 130 3.27 16.62 -18.88
C PHE A 130 4.68 16.08 -18.62
N LYS A 131 5.28 15.44 -19.63
CA LYS A 131 6.70 15.10 -19.64
C LYS A 131 7.40 15.70 -20.84
N THR A 132 8.66 16.06 -20.68
CA THR A 132 9.54 16.56 -21.73
C THR A 132 10.77 15.69 -21.88
N ARG A 133 11.23 15.50 -23.11
CA ARG A 133 12.48 14.80 -23.43
C ARG A 133 13.42 15.77 -24.15
N CYS A 134 14.66 15.88 -23.67
CA CYS A 134 15.67 16.65 -24.37
C CYS A 134 16.08 15.95 -25.68
N THR A 135 16.17 16.69 -26.78
CA THR A 135 16.64 16.14 -28.07
C THR A 135 18.15 15.92 -28.11
N SER A 136 18.90 16.53 -27.20
CA SER A 136 20.36 16.40 -27.07
C SER A 136 20.75 15.34 -26.04
N CYS A 137 20.63 15.60 -24.74
CA CYS A 137 21.06 14.69 -23.68
C CYS A 137 20.07 13.55 -23.35
N ARG A 138 18.91 13.51 -24.01
CA ARG A 138 17.83 12.52 -23.82
C ARG A 138 17.16 12.50 -22.45
N ASN A 139 17.54 13.38 -21.51
CA ASN A 139 16.90 13.44 -20.19
C ASN A 139 15.38 13.63 -20.33
N VAL A 140 14.62 12.90 -19.51
CA VAL A 140 13.16 12.95 -19.45
C VAL A 140 12.74 13.50 -18.10
N THR A 141 11.95 14.56 -18.12
CA THR A 141 11.51 15.25 -16.90
C THR A 141 10.01 15.49 -16.92
N GLU A 142 9.39 15.44 -15.75
CA GLU A 142 8.03 15.92 -15.56
C GLU A 142 8.01 17.45 -15.62
N ASN A 143 7.00 18.00 -16.27
CA ASN A 143 6.84 19.43 -16.44
C ASN A 143 5.35 19.79 -16.46
N TYR A 144 4.88 20.37 -15.37
CA TYR A 144 3.53 20.90 -15.22
C TYR A 144 3.48 22.44 -15.26
N LYS A 145 4.57 23.11 -15.68
CA LYS A 145 4.63 24.57 -15.78
C LYS A 145 3.60 25.08 -16.80
N SER A 146 2.88 26.14 -16.42
CA SER A 146 1.93 26.88 -17.27
C SER A 146 2.30 28.38 -17.21
N PRO A 147 2.75 28.98 -18.33
CA PRO A 147 3.14 28.32 -19.57
C PRO A 147 4.43 27.49 -19.38
N ILE A 148 4.71 26.57 -20.31
CA ILE A 148 5.92 25.71 -20.24
C ILE A 148 7.23 26.51 -20.43
N CYS A 149 7.19 27.60 -21.21
CA CYS A 149 8.23 28.62 -21.29
C CYS A 149 7.57 29.99 -21.54
N ALA A 150 8.28 31.08 -21.25
CA ALA A 150 7.75 32.44 -21.36
C ALA A 150 7.28 32.79 -22.79
N ALA A 151 8.00 32.35 -23.83
CA ALA A 151 7.67 32.67 -25.21
C ALA A 151 6.34 32.06 -25.69
N LEU A 152 5.87 30.99 -25.04
CA LEU A 152 4.58 30.36 -25.34
C LEU A 152 3.40 31.01 -24.60
N ALA A 153 3.64 31.97 -23.70
CA ALA A 153 2.56 32.68 -22.99
C ALA A 153 1.54 33.28 -23.97
N GLY A 154 0.27 32.93 -23.80
CA GLY A 154 -0.84 33.39 -24.64
C GLY A 154 -0.82 32.87 -26.09
N LYS A 155 0.00 31.85 -26.40
CA LYS A 155 0.07 31.22 -27.73
C LYS A 155 -0.70 29.90 -27.76
N GLY A 156 -0.80 29.27 -28.94
CA GLY A 156 -1.47 27.98 -29.08
C GLY A 156 -2.98 28.05 -29.40
N ALA A 157 -3.56 29.24 -29.56
CA ALA A 157 -4.99 29.37 -29.87
C ALA A 157 -5.38 28.53 -31.11
N PRO A 158 -6.49 27.74 -31.04
CA PRO A 158 -6.82 26.72 -32.03
C PRO A 158 -7.57 27.27 -33.26
N GLY A 159 -7.83 28.58 -33.34
CA GLY A 159 -8.59 29.20 -34.43
C GLY A 159 -7.90 29.07 -35.78
N ARG A 160 -8.66 28.84 -36.85
CA ARG A 160 -8.12 28.61 -38.22
C ARG A 160 -7.36 29.81 -38.78
N GLU A 161 -7.78 31.02 -38.41
CA GLU A 161 -7.17 32.29 -38.84
C GLU A 161 -5.94 32.68 -38.01
N ILE A 162 -5.58 31.89 -37.00
CA ILE A 162 -4.43 32.19 -36.14
C ILE A 162 -3.15 31.80 -36.86
N GLU A 163 -2.28 32.79 -37.07
CA GLU A 163 -0.94 32.58 -37.62
C GLU A 163 0.00 31.87 -36.63
N ASP A 164 1.06 31.26 -37.16
CA ASP A 164 2.12 30.70 -36.33
C ASP A 164 2.87 31.80 -35.57
N ALA A 165 3.20 31.53 -34.31
CA ALA A 165 3.93 32.46 -33.46
C ALA A 165 5.39 32.68 -33.92
N LYS A 166 5.94 31.75 -34.73
CA LYS A 166 7.31 31.80 -35.29
C LYS A 166 8.38 32.09 -34.22
N ILE A 167 8.24 31.44 -33.06
CA ILE A 167 9.15 31.60 -31.92
C ILE A 167 10.54 31.05 -32.30
N PRO A 168 11.63 31.83 -32.10
CA PRO A 168 12.99 31.34 -32.29
C PRO A 168 13.27 30.08 -31.48
N VAL A 169 14.10 29.17 -32.01
CA VAL A 169 14.32 27.84 -31.41
C VAL A 169 14.98 27.93 -30.02
N GLU A 170 15.79 28.95 -29.81
CA GLU A 170 16.44 29.34 -28.56
C GLU A 170 15.44 29.75 -27.46
N ASP A 171 14.27 30.27 -27.82
CA ASP A 171 13.22 30.73 -26.89
C ASP A 171 12.14 29.66 -26.62
N LEU A 172 12.15 28.58 -27.40
CA LEU A 172 11.32 27.40 -27.16
C LEU A 172 11.80 26.64 -25.91
N PRO A 173 10.99 25.71 -25.34
CA PRO A 173 11.39 24.97 -24.14
C PRO A 173 12.79 24.34 -24.26
N ARG A 174 13.70 24.69 -23.34
CA ARG A 174 15.10 24.26 -23.33
C ARG A 174 15.40 23.37 -22.14
N CYS A 175 16.38 22.50 -22.30
CA CYS A 175 16.85 21.61 -21.26
C CYS A 175 17.58 22.39 -20.16
N GLU A 176 17.14 22.20 -18.92
CA GLU A 176 17.72 22.82 -17.72
C GLU A 176 18.92 22.04 -17.15
N GLU A 177 19.32 20.92 -17.78
CA GLU A 177 20.51 20.16 -17.37
C GLU A 177 21.80 20.97 -17.56
N PRO A 178 22.71 20.97 -16.57
CA PRO A 178 23.98 21.69 -16.66
C PRO A 178 24.75 21.34 -17.94
N GLY A 179 25.07 22.36 -18.75
CA GLY A 179 25.85 22.21 -19.98
C GLY A 179 25.11 21.65 -21.20
N CYS A 180 23.81 21.34 -21.12
CA CYS A 180 23.05 20.81 -22.26
C CYS A 180 22.37 21.91 -23.09
N ASN A 181 21.46 22.66 -22.46
CA ASN A 181 20.60 23.66 -23.11
C ASN A 181 19.92 23.17 -24.41
N GLY A 182 19.76 21.86 -24.61
CA GLY A 182 19.16 21.29 -25.83
C GLY A 182 17.68 21.59 -25.96
N LEU A 183 17.16 21.65 -27.19
CA LEU A 183 15.72 21.82 -27.44
C LEU A 183 14.96 20.66 -26.77
N LEU A 184 13.93 20.99 -26.00
CA LEU A 184 13.01 19.98 -25.50
C LEU A 184 11.99 19.65 -26.59
N ARG A 185 11.45 18.44 -26.49
CA ARG A 185 10.21 18.04 -27.15
C ARG A 185 9.26 17.41 -26.12
N PRO A 186 7.95 17.35 -26.39
CA PRO A 186 7.03 16.54 -25.58
C PRO A 186 7.53 15.09 -25.54
N HIS A 187 7.51 14.48 -24.36
CA HIS A 187 7.84 13.07 -24.19
C HIS A 187 6.60 12.21 -24.49
N VAL A 188 6.25 12.24 -25.78
CA VAL A 188 5.16 11.48 -26.38
C VAL A 188 5.71 10.73 -27.57
N VAL A 189 5.09 9.60 -27.88
CA VAL A 189 5.38 8.83 -29.09
C VAL A 189 4.67 9.51 -30.26
N TRP A 190 5.42 9.93 -31.26
CA TRP A 190 4.88 10.49 -32.49
C TRP A 190 4.58 9.41 -33.53
N PHE A 191 3.72 9.74 -34.50
CA PHE A 191 3.53 8.87 -35.65
C PHE A 191 4.86 8.70 -36.39
N GLY A 192 5.19 7.45 -36.71
CA GLY A 192 6.49 7.08 -37.28
C GLY A 192 7.57 6.73 -36.25
N GLU A 193 7.36 6.99 -34.96
CA GLU A 193 8.26 6.56 -33.90
C GLU A 193 7.87 5.19 -33.33
N THR A 194 8.87 4.47 -32.83
CA THR A 194 8.66 3.23 -32.09
C THR A 194 8.18 3.52 -30.67
N LEU A 195 7.32 2.66 -30.14
CA LEU A 195 7.04 2.63 -28.71
C LEU A 195 8.29 2.21 -27.94
N ASP A 196 8.33 2.55 -26.66
CA ASP A 196 9.37 2.12 -25.75
C ASP A 196 9.35 0.59 -25.59
N SER A 197 10.49 -0.07 -25.78
CA SER A 197 10.61 -1.52 -25.76
C SER A 197 10.33 -2.12 -24.38
N ASP A 198 10.70 -1.42 -23.31
CA ASP A 198 10.49 -1.89 -21.95
C ASP A 198 9.00 -1.83 -21.62
N ILE A 199 8.32 -0.74 -22.03
CA ILE A 199 6.86 -0.64 -21.91
C ILE A 199 6.16 -1.72 -22.72
N LEU A 200 6.60 -1.98 -23.96
CA LEU A 200 6.01 -3.06 -24.78
C LEU A 200 6.22 -4.43 -24.13
N THR A 201 7.39 -4.68 -23.56
CA THR A 201 7.68 -5.93 -22.83
C THR A 201 6.74 -6.11 -21.64
N GLU A 202 6.49 -5.04 -20.86
CA GLU A 202 5.52 -5.09 -19.76
C GLU A 202 4.08 -5.28 -20.26
N VAL A 203 3.70 -4.61 -21.35
CA VAL A 203 2.39 -4.84 -22.00
C VAL A 203 2.23 -6.29 -22.41
N GLU A 204 3.24 -6.89 -23.05
CA GLU A 204 3.20 -8.28 -23.49
C GLU A 204 3.02 -9.24 -22.32
N LYS A 205 3.76 -9.05 -21.21
CA LYS A 205 3.62 -9.85 -19.98
C LYS A 205 2.20 -9.79 -19.42
N GLU A 206 1.64 -8.58 -19.31
CA GLU A 206 0.29 -8.38 -18.78
C GLU A 206 -0.77 -8.99 -19.68
N LEU A 207 -0.64 -8.81 -21.00
CA LEU A 207 -1.55 -9.39 -21.98
C LEU A 207 -1.43 -10.90 -22.04
N GLU A 208 -0.28 -11.50 -21.74
CA GLU A 208 -0.07 -12.95 -21.67
C GLU A 208 -0.82 -13.58 -20.49
N ILE A 209 -0.75 -12.97 -19.31
CA ILE A 209 -1.37 -13.53 -18.09
C ILE A 209 -2.86 -13.17 -17.93
N CYS A 210 -3.36 -12.17 -18.68
CA CYS A 210 -4.73 -11.71 -18.49
C CYS A 210 -5.78 -12.80 -18.82
N ASP A 211 -6.83 -12.87 -18.00
CA ASP A 211 -7.98 -13.78 -18.17
C ASP A 211 -9.29 -13.05 -18.48
N LEU A 212 -9.24 -11.71 -18.56
CA LEU A 212 -10.28 -10.84 -19.11
C LEU A 212 -9.64 -9.56 -19.64
N CYS A 213 -10.04 -9.14 -20.84
CA CYS A 213 -9.61 -7.86 -21.43
C CYS A 213 -10.79 -6.94 -21.73
N LEU A 214 -10.66 -5.67 -21.37
CA LEU A 214 -11.60 -4.62 -21.73
C LEU A 214 -10.93 -3.65 -22.71
N VAL A 215 -11.67 -3.26 -23.74
CA VAL A 215 -11.23 -2.29 -24.76
C VAL A 215 -12.16 -1.08 -24.68
N VAL A 216 -11.68 0.05 -24.19
CA VAL A 216 -12.52 1.18 -23.78
C VAL A 216 -12.18 2.42 -24.61
N GLY A 217 -13.16 2.89 -25.38
CA GLY A 217 -13.07 4.18 -26.06
C GLY A 217 -11.88 4.32 -27.02
N THR A 218 -11.49 3.24 -27.71
CA THR A 218 -10.46 3.28 -28.75
C THR A 218 -11.05 2.96 -30.11
N SER A 219 -10.47 3.49 -31.18
CA SER A 219 -10.93 3.20 -32.55
C SER A 219 -10.38 1.89 -33.10
N SER A 220 -9.42 1.25 -32.39
CA SER A 220 -8.79 -0.02 -32.81
C SER A 220 -8.17 0.03 -34.21
N VAL A 221 -7.50 1.15 -34.52
CA VAL A 221 -6.86 1.42 -35.83
C VAL A 221 -5.39 1.80 -35.75
N VAL A 222 -4.93 2.37 -34.64
CA VAL A 222 -3.54 2.84 -34.49
C VAL A 222 -2.69 1.69 -33.97
N TYR A 223 -1.71 1.28 -34.77
CA TYR A 223 -0.77 0.23 -34.40
C TYR A 223 0.41 0.79 -33.59
N PRO A 224 1.00 -0.01 -32.70
CA PRO A 224 0.70 -1.43 -32.43
C PRO A 224 -0.51 -1.64 -31.52
N ALA A 225 -1.00 -0.63 -30.79
CA ALA A 225 -2.04 -0.81 -29.76
C ALA A 225 -3.34 -1.48 -30.24
N ALA A 226 -3.71 -1.28 -31.52
CA ALA A 226 -4.87 -1.91 -32.14
C ALA A 226 -4.79 -3.46 -32.20
N CYS A 227 -3.60 -4.06 -32.11
CA CYS A 227 -3.45 -5.53 -32.15
C CYS A 227 -3.56 -6.21 -30.78
N PHE A 228 -3.40 -5.47 -29.68
CA PHE A 228 -3.33 -6.03 -28.32
C PHE A 228 -4.57 -6.85 -27.94
N ALA A 229 -5.77 -6.27 -28.04
CA ALA A 229 -6.99 -6.97 -27.69
C ALA A 229 -7.35 -8.12 -28.67
N PRO A 230 -7.18 -7.96 -30.00
CA PRO A 230 -7.27 -9.08 -30.93
C PRO A 230 -6.34 -10.26 -30.59
N GLN A 231 -5.11 -9.99 -30.15
CA GLN A 231 -4.17 -11.03 -29.71
C GLN A 231 -4.69 -11.77 -28.47
N VAL A 232 -5.24 -11.05 -27.49
CA VAL A 232 -5.88 -11.66 -26.31
C VAL A 232 -7.08 -12.53 -26.72
N SER A 233 -7.97 -12.00 -27.57
CA SER A 233 -9.14 -12.74 -28.07
C SER A 233 -8.74 -14.03 -28.81
N ALA A 234 -7.69 -13.98 -29.63
CA ALA A 234 -7.21 -15.14 -30.38
C ALA A 234 -6.74 -16.32 -29.48
N ARG A 235 -6.41 -16.05 -28.21
CA ARG A 235 -6.08 -17.09 -27.20
C ARG A 235 -7.32 -17.66 -26.50
N GLY A 236 -8.52 -17.23 -26.87
CA GLY A 236 -9.79 -17.65 -26.26
C GLY A 236 -10.15 -16.87 -24.98
N VAL A 237 -9.37 -15.85 -24.62
CA VAL A 237 -9.67 -14.99 -23.47
C VAL A 237 -10.85 -14.06 -23.81
N PRO A 238 -11.86 -13.92 -22.92
CA PRO A 238 -12.96 -13.00 -23.13
C PRO A 238 -12.48 -11.54 -23.30
N VAL A 239 -12.92 -10.92 -24.38
CA VAL A 239 -12.71 -9.48 -24.62
C VAL A 239 -14.05 -8.76 -24.67
N ALA A 240 -14.16 -7.65 -23.95
CA ALA A 240 -15.33 -6.78 -23.93
C ALA A 240 -14.97 -5.37 -24.42
N GLU A 241 -15.58 -4.96 -25.54
CA GLU A 241 -15.44 -3.61 -26.07
C GLU A 241 -16.52 -2.69 -25.51
N PHE A 242 -16.10 -1.51 -25.02
CA PHE A 242 -16.97 -0.43 -24.56
C PHE A 242 -16.70 0.79 -25.44
N ASN A 243 -17.66 1.15 -26.29
CA ASN A 243 -17.44 2.18 -27.29
C ASN A 243 -18.76 2.80 -27.76
N MET A 244 -18.71 4.01 -28.32
CA MET A 244 -19.90 4.65 -28.92
C MET A 244 -20.33 3.99 -30.23
N GLN A 245 -19.38 3.38 -30.94
CA GLN A 245 -19.56 2.81 -32.27
C GLN A 245 -18.75 1.51 -32.37
N THR A 246 -19.10 0.66 -33.33
CA THR A 246 -18.28 -0.49 -33.69
C THR A 246 -16.95 -0.04 -34.31
N THR A 247 -15.95 -0.91 -34.22
CA THR A 247 -14.60 -0.73 -34.72
C THR A 247 -14.24 -1.89 -35.65
N PRO A 248 -13.14 -1.79 -36.42
CA PRO A 248 -12.66 -2.91 -37.24
C PRO A 248 -12.31 -4.18 -36.44
N ALA A 249 -12.19 -4.08 -35.11
CA ALA A 249 -11.89 -5.20 -34.24
C ALA A 249 -13.14 -5.80 -33.55
N THR A 250 -14.30 -5.14 -33.62
CA THR A 250 -15.50 -5.52 -32.87
C THR A 250 -15.89 -6.97 -33.07
N GLU A 251 -15.91 -7.46 -34.32
CA GLU A 251 -16.32 -8.84 -34.64
C GLU A 251 -15.39 -9.93 -34.10
N LYS A 252 -14.21 -9.53 -33.59
CA LYS A 252 -13.25 -10.43 -32.94
C LYS A 252 -13.52 -10.59 -31.45
N PHE A 253 -14.40 -9.78 -30.85
CA PHE A 253 -14.58 -9.75 -29.40
C PHE A 253 -15.82 -10.51 -28.95
N ARG A 254 -15.80 -10.97 -27.70
CA ARG A 254 -16.92 -11.72 -27.12
C ARG A 254 -18.08 -10.81 -26.76
N PHE A 255 -17.78 -9.60 -26.29
CA PHE A 255 -18.79 -8.61 -25.91
C PHE A 255 -18.57 -7.27 -26.58
N HIS A 256 -19.67 -6.58 -26.89
CA HIS A 256 -19.67 -5.20 -27.32
C HIS A 256 -20.80 -4.45 -26.59
N PHE A 257 -20.44 -3.38 -25.89
CA PHE A 257 -21.35 -2.51 -25.17
C PHE A 257 -21.30 -1.11 -25.79
N SER A 258 -22.36 -0.79 -26.52
CA SER A 258 -22.51 0.52 -27.16
C SER A 258 -22.93 1.58 -26.14
N GLY A 259 -22.22 2.71 -26.11
CA GLY A 259 -22.60 3.90 -25.35
C GLY A 259 -21.43 4.63 -24.69
N PRO A 260 -21.72 5.72 -23.95
CA PRO A 260 -20.71 6.49 -23.23
C PRO A 260 -20.04 5.63 -22.17
N CYS A 261 -18.71 5.62 -22.15
CA CYS A 261 -17.93 4.80 -21.23
C CYS A 261 -18.22 5.15 -19.76
N GLY A 262 -18.47 6.41 -19.45
CA GLY A 262 -18.86 6.89 -18.12
C GLY A 262 -20.25 6.43 -17.70
N THR A 263 -21.07 5.91 -18.62
CA THR A 263 -22.36 5.28 -18.30
C THR A 263 -22.25 3.75 -18.26
N THR A 264 -21.50 3.15 -19.18
CA THR A 264 -21.42 1.69 -19.31
C THR A 264 -20.44 1.02 -18.36
N LEU A 265 -19.30 1.68 -18.04
CA LEU A 265 -18.27 1.09 -17.18
C LEU A 265 -18.64 1.02 -15.69
N PRO A 266 -19.27 2.04 -15.07
CA PRO A 266 -19.64 1.95 -13.66
C PRO A 266 -20.47 0.70 -13.31
N PRO A 267 -21.56 0.35 -14.03
CA PRO A 267 -22.28 -0.90 -13.76
C PRO A 267 -21.48 -2.15 -14.14
N ALA A 268 -20.69 -2.11 -15.22
CA ALA A 268 -19.85 -3.23 -15.63
C ALA A 268 -18.79 -3.60 -14.58
N LEU A 269 -18.19 -2.59 -13.93
CA LEU A 269 -17.12 -2.72 -12.95
C LEU A 269 -17.59 -2.60 -11.50
N ALA A 270 -18.91 -2.57 -11.24
CA ALA A 270 -19.46 -2.52 -9.90
C ALA A 270 -19.06 -3.77 -9.07
N CYS A 271 -19.22 -3.71 -7.75
CA CYS A 271 -19.03 -4.90 -6.90
C CYS A 271 -20.01 -6.00 -7.31
N HIS A 272 -19.52 -7.23 -7.54
CA HIS A 272 -20.38 -8.39 -7.81
C HIS A 272 -20.87 -9.02 -6.51
N GLU A 273 -22.05 -9.66 -6.52
CA GLU A 273 -22.64 -10.27 -5.32
C GLU A 273 -21.72 -11.32 -4.67
N THR A 274 -20.95 -12.04 -5.47
CA THR A 274 -19.94 -13.01 -5.00
C THR A 274 -18.83 -12.34 -4.19
N GLU A 275 -18.41 -11.12 -4.54
CA GLU A 275 -17.43 -10.34 -3.78
C GLU A 275 -17.99 -10.00 -2.38
N LEU A 276 -19.27 -9.62 -2.29
CA LEU A 276 -19.94 -9.32 -1.02
C LEU A 276 -20.05 -10.55 -0.11
N ILE A 277 -20.28 -11.73 -0.68
CA ILE A 277 -20.34 -12.99 0.08
C ILE A 277 -18.96 -13.30 0.68
N LEU A 278 -17.89 -13.15 -0.11
CA LEU A 278 -16.51 -13.38 0.34
C LEU A 278 -16.12 -12.38 1.44
N GLU A 279 -16.44 -11.10 1.29
CA GLU A 279 -16.14 -10.08 2.30
C GLU A 279 -16.86 -10.36 3.64
N ARG A 280 -18.15 -10.76 3.57
CA ARG A 280 -18.91 -11.17 4.76
C ARG A 280 -18.31 -12.42 5.41
N ALA A 281 -17.85 -13.38 4.63
CA ALA A 281 -17.19 -14.58 5.13
C ALA A 281 -15.87 -14.25 5.82
N GLU A 282 -15.04 -13.38 5.23
CA GLU A 282 -13.81 -12.89 5.84
C GLU A 282 -14.06 -12.13 7.15
N LEU A 283 -15.06 -11.24 7.17
CA LEU A 283 -15.44 -10.52 8.39
C LEU A 283 -15.87 -11.49 9.50
N LYS A 284 -16.64 -12.53 9.16
CA LYS A 284 -17.00 -13.60 10.11
C LYS A 284 -15.76 -14.35 10.61
N ALA A 285 -14.82 -14.69 9.73
CA ALA A 285 -13.57 -15.36 10.10
C ALA A 285 -12.68 -14.48 11.02
N LYS A 286 -12.53 -13.19 10.69
CA LYS A 286 -11.81 -12.21 11.52
C LYS A 286 -12.45 -12.06 12.91
N ARG A 287 -13.79 -12.05 12.99
CA ARG A 287 -14.53 -12.03 14.27
C ARG A 287 -14.28 -13.30 15.08
N ARG A 288 -14.36 -14.50 14.48
CA ARG A 288 -14.06 -15.77 15.14
C ARG A 288 -12.64 -15.79 15.71
N ARG A 289 -11.64 -15.39 14.91
CA ARG A 289 -10.24 -15.30 15.36
C ARG A 289 -10.08 -14.33 16.54
N ARG A 290 -10.78 -13.19 16.54
CA ARG A 290 -10.76 -12.25 17.67
C ARG A 290 -11.38 -12.84 18.93
N GLN A 291 -12.46 -13.62 18.81
CA GLN A 291 -13.08 -14.33 19.93
C GLN A 291 -12.16 -15.42 20.48
N GLU A 292 -11.50 -16.20 19.62
CA GLU A 292 -10.51 -17.21 20.02
C GLU A 292 -9.34 -16.57 20.77
N LEU A 293 -8.77 -15.48 20.23
CA LEU A 293 -7.72 -14.72 20.91
C LEU A 293 -8.17 -14.16 22.25
N PHE A 294 -9.43 -13.72 22.37
CA PHE A 294 -9.99 -13.27 23.64
C PHE A 294 -10.15 -14.41 24.65
N LYS A 295 -10.63 -15.58 24.20
CA LYS A 295 -10.74 -16.80 25.03
C LYS A 295 -9.35 -17.22 25.52
N GLU A 296 -8.38 -17.28 24.62
CA GLU A 296 -6.98 -17.59 24.94
C GLU A 296 -6.41 -16.58 25.94
N GLN A 297 -6.65 -15.27 25.78
CA GLN A 297 -6.22 -14.26 26.74
C GLN A 297 -6.89 -14.40 28.11
N LYS A 298 -8.16 -14.83 28.15
CA LYS A 298 -8.88 -15.09 29.41
C LYS A 298 -8.31 -16.31 30.12
N GLU A 299 -8.03 -17.39 29.39
CA GLU A 299 -7.34 -18.58 29.90
C GLU A 299 -5.94 -18.24 30.41
N ARG A 300 -5.17 -17.40 29.71
CA ARG A 300 -3.86 -16.87 30.16
C ARG A 300 -3.91 -16.04 31.45
N LYS A 301 -5.09 -15.55 31.86
CA LYS A 301 -5.29 -14.75 33.08
C LYS A 301 -5.95 -15.54 34.21
N ALA A 302 -6.41 -16.76 33.95
CA ALA A 302 -7.00 -17.61 34.97
C ALA A 302 -5.90 -18.33 35.76
N LEU A 303 -6.04 -18.35 37.09
CA LEU A 303 -5.19 -19.18 37.95
C LEU A 303 -5.45 -20.66 37.63
N PRO A 304 -4.42 -21.52 37.56
CA PRO A 304 -4.61 -22.96 37.37
C PRO A 304 -5.54 -23.53 38.45
N ALA A 305 -6.39 -24.49 38.09
CA ALA A 305 -7.38 -25.06 39.01
C ALA A 305 -6.75 -25.61 40.30
N ALA A 306 -5.56 -26.22 40.21
CA ALA A 306 -4.80 -26.71 41.36
C ALA A 306 -4.38 -25.59 42.35
N VAL A 307 -4.07 -24.39 41.82
CA VAL A 307 -3.72 -23.21 42.65
C VAL A 307 -4.95 -22.65 43.33
N LEU A 308 -6.10 -22.62 42.64
CA LEU A 308 -7.36 -22.20 43.23
C LEU A 308 -7.85 -23.17 44.32
N GLU A 309 -7.59 -24.47 44.15
CA GLU A 309 -7.98 -25.49 45.12
C GLU A 309 -7.07 -25.47 46.37
N ALA A 310 -5.75 -25.30 46.18
CA ALA A 310 -4.82 -25.12 47.29
C ALA A 310 -5.13 -23.86 48.13
N LEU A 311 -5.58 -22.77 47.49
CA LEU A 311 -6.02 -21.56 48.19
C LEU A 311 -7.32 -21.76 48.98
N ARG A 312 -8.21 -22.66 48.53
CA ARG A 312 -9.45 -23.00 49.25
C ARG A 312 -9.22 -23.89 50.47
N LEU A 313 -8.23 -24.78 50.40
CA LEU A 313 -7.93 -25.78 51.42
C LEU A 313 -6.94 -25.29 52.50
N ALA A 314 -6.41 -24.08 52.39
CA ALA A 314 -5.48 -23.52 53.37
C ALA A 314 -6.19 -23.21 54.71
N PRO A 315 -5.72 -23.75 55.86
CA PRO A 315 -6.36 -23.50 57.15
C PRO A 315 -6.07 -22.06 57.66
N PRO A 316 -7.00 -21.44 58.41
CA PRO A 316 -6.72 -20.18 59.09
C PRO A 316 -5.83 -20.44 60.31
N HIS A 317 -4.58 -19.97 60.29
CA HIS A 317 -3.72 -20.04 61.49
C HIS A 317 -3.99 -18.89 62.46
N SER A 318 -4.20 -19.29 63.72
CA SER A 318 -4.41 -18.55 64.96
C SER A 318 -3.19 -17.75 65.42
N GLU A 319 -3.48 -16.70 66.20
CA GLU A 319 -2.55 -15.76 66.84
C GLU A 319 -1.62 -16.38 67.90
N ASN A 320 -0.59 -15.59 68.24
CA ASN A 320 0.28 -15.58 69.43
C ASN A 320 1.59 -16.38 69.42
N GLN A 321 2.71 -15.66 69.53
CA GLN A 321 3.50 -15.60 70.78
C GLN A 321 4.52 -14.44 70.77
N GLU A 322 4.47 -13.64 71.82
CA GLU A 322 5.47 -12.65 72.24
C GLU A 322 6.80 -13.34 72.63
N SER A 323 7.92 -12.66 72.41
CA SER A 323 9.00 -12.60 73.41
C SER A 323 9.86 -11.35 73.23
N ASP A 324 9.96 -10.64 74.35
CA ASP A 324 10.78 -9.49 74.71
C ASP A 324 12.29 -9.71 74.46
N PHE A 325 13.03 -8.65 74.13
CA PHE A 325 14.27 -8.24 74.82
C PHE A 325 14.75 -6.84 74.36
N THR A 326 15.35 -6.14 75.30
CA THR A 326 15.46 -4.69 75.51
C THR A 326 16.73 -4.00 74.96
N ASN A 327 16.57 -2.71 74.67
CA ASN A 327 17.42 -1.51 74.86
C ASN A 327 18.84 -1.28 74.27
N GLU A 328 18.92 -0.12 73.58
CA GLU A 328 19.86 1.02 73.71
C GLU A 328 21.37 0.93 73.40
N GLY A 329 21.88 1.93 72.65
CA GLY A 329 23.26 2.45 72.87
C GLY A 329 24.05 3.03 71.68
N ARG A 330 23.88 4.34 71.41
CA ARG A 330 24.88 5.41 71.08
C ARG A 330 26.26 5.11 70.39
N LYS A 331 26.48 5.85 69.28
CA LYS A 331 27.51 6.89 68.95
C LYS A 331 29.04 6.58 68.80
N GLU A 332 29.57 7.25 67.76
CA GLU A 332 30.86 7.97 67.59
C GLU A 332 32.08 7.31 66.90
N ASP A 333 32.38 7.83 65.70
CA ASP A 333 33.62 8.43 65.14
C ASP A 333 35.02 7.77 65.24
N GLY A 334 35.72 7.79 64.09
CA GLY A 334 37.12 8.24 63.98
C GLY A 334 38.19 7.28 63.40
N SER A 335 38.65 7.57 62.16
CA SER A 335 40.04 7.57 61.60
C SER A 335 41.01 6.38 61.86
N ASP A 336 42.01 5.98 61.06
CA ASP A 336 42.73 6.51 59.89
C ASP A 336 43.60 5.38 59.26
N ASN A 337 43.86 5.49 57.95
CA ASN A 337 44.99 5.06 57.10
C ASN A 337 45.77 3.72 57.23
N GLY A 338 45.93 3.07 56.06
CA GLY A 338 47.02 2.12 55.74
C GLY A 338 46.92 1.56 54.31
N ILE A 339 47.84 1.96 53.43
CA ILE A 339 47.89 1.82 51.96
C ILE A 339 48.54 0.48 51.52
N GLU A 340 48.04 -0.16 50.45
CA GLU A 340 48.88 -0.71 49.36
C GLU A 340 48.06 -1.05 48.08
N GLU A 341 48.58 -0.60 46.93
CA GLU A 341 48.02 -0.70 45.57
C GLU A 341 48.32 -2.04 44.89
N CYS A 342 47.37 -2.55 44.07
CA CYS A 342 47.59 -2.91 42.66
C CYS A 342 46.26 -3.27 41.96
N ALA A 343 46.09 -2.77 40.73
CA ALA A 343 44.87 -2.61 39.93
C ALA A 343 44.51 -3.83 39.01
N PRO A 344 43.71 -3.67 37.93
CA PRO A 344 42.25 -3.54 37.87
C PRO A 344 41.55 -4.63 37.03
N GLY A 345 40.24 -4.79 37.20
CA GLY A 345 39.32 -5.30 36.17
C GLY A 345 38.72 -6.67 36.43
N GLU A 346 37.39 -6.74 36.55
CA GLU A 346 36.49 -7.36 35.57
C GLU A 346 35.05 -7.44 36.10
N ASP A 347 34.11 -7.29 35.17
CA ASP A 347 32.68 -7.09 35.35
C ASP A 347 31.97 -8.12 36.25
N SER A 348 31.09 -7.60 37.12
CA SER A 348 30.11 -8.38 37.87
C SER A 348 29.10 -9.03 36.91
N LYS A 349 29.22 -10.34 36.73
CA LYS A 349 28.14 -11.17 36.18
C LYS A 349 27.01 -11.24 37.21
N ASP A 350 25.93 -10.53 36.93
CA ASP A 350 24.67 -10.61 37.66
C ASP A 350 24.06 -12.03 37.46
N GLU A 351 24.33 -12.93 38.41
CA GLU A 351 23.79 -14.30 38.41
C GLU A 351 22.27 -14.29 38.60
N THR A 352 21.57 -14.78 37.58
CA THR A 352 20.11 -14.92 37.59
C THR A 352 19.71 -16.16 38.41
N VAL A 353 19.36 -15.97 39.68
CA VAL A 353 18.87 -17.07 40.54
C VAL A 353 17.47 -17.50 40.07
N THR A 354 17.38 -18.68 39.47
CA THR A 354 16.11 -19.27 39.00
C THR A 354 15.64 -20.29 40.03
N ILE A 355 14.62 -19.98 40.83
CA ILE A 355 14.07 -20.97 41.77
C ILE A 355 12.97 -21.77 41.10
N GLY A 356 13.19 -23.08 41.01
CA GLY A 356 12.26 -24.02 40.42
C GLY A 356 11.08 -24.31 41.34
N LEU A 357 9.88 -23.89 40.94
CA LEU A 357 8.66 -24.47 41.46
C LEU A 357 8.60 -25.96 41.09
N LYS A 358 8.16 -26.79 42.03
CA LYS A 358 8.06 -28.26 41.94
C LYS A 358 6.99 -28.75 40.95
N GLU A 359 6.72 -27.99 39.89
CA GLU A 359 5.87 -28.37 38.74
C GLU A 359 5.95 -27.30 37.60
N GLY A 360 7.15 -26.99 37.09
CA GLY A 360 7.28 -26.42 35.73
C GLY A 360 6.73 -25.00 35.45
N TYR A 361 6.52 -24.18 36.47
CA TYR A 361 6.18 -22.75 36.35
C TYR A 361 7.35 -21.84 36.80
N SER A 362 7.37 -20.59 36.33
CA SER A 362 8.34 -19.56 36.74
C SER A 362 7.65 -18.19 36.84
N ALA A 363 7.97 -17.42 37.88
CA ALA A 363 7.38 -16.10 38.17
C ALA A 363 8.34 -14.95 37.81
N VAL A 364 7.82 -13.77 37.46
CA VAL A 364 8.60 -12.57 37.08
C VAL A 364 7.95 -11.29 37.67
N CYS A 365 8.77 -10.34 38.15
CA CYS A 365 8.39 -9.16 38.96
C CYS A 365 8.46 -7.79 38.22
N LEU A 366 7.67 -6.79 38.66
CA LEU A 366 7.71 -5.39 38.20
C LEU A 366 7.57 -4.34 39.35
N LYS A 367 8.18 -3.16 39.17
CA LYS A 367 8.45 -2.09 40.17
C LYS A 367 7.27 -1.13 40.51
N GLY A 368 7.13 -0.77 41.80
CA GLY A 368 6.41 0.38 42.43
C GLY A 368 5.47 0.07 43.64
N GLN A 369 5.75 0.59 44.86
CA GLN A 369 4.89 0.77 46.08
C GLN A 369 4.89 -0.22 47.27
N ASP A 370 4.63 0.34 48.46
CA ASP A 370 4.71 -0.21 49.82
C ASP A 370 3.34 -0.70 50.36
N LEU A 371 3.34 -1.66 51.30
CA LEU A 371 2.21 -2.57 51.59
C LEU A 371 1.48 -2.24 52.88
N THR A 372 0.15 -2.07 52.84
CA THR A 372 -0.63 -1.56 53.99
C THR A 372 -1.70 -2.51 54.52
N SER A 373 -1.90 -3.69 53.92
CA SER A 373 -3.01 -4.60 54.28
C SER A 373 -2.55 -5.98 54.77
N TRP A 374 -3.19 -6.49 55.82
CA TRP A 374 -2.94 -7.83 56.43
C TRP A 374 -2.98 -8.98 55.40
N HIS A 375 -3.87 -8.90 54.41
CA HIS A 375 -3.97 -9.92 53.35
C HIS A 375 -2.77 -9.89 52.39
N GLN A 376 -2.15 -8.71 52.22
CA GLN A 376 -0.94 -8.54 51.42
C GLN A 376 0.27 -9.11 52.16
N GLN A 377 0.34 -8.92 53.48
CA GLN A 377 1.38 -9.52 54.32
C GLN A 377 1.32 -11.06 54.28
N LYS A 378 0.12 -11.66 54.45
CA LYS A 378 -0.09 -13.11 54.34
C LYS A 378 0.34 -13.70 53.00
N ALA A 379 0.09 -13.00 51.88
CA ALA A 379 0.48 -13.45 50.56
C ALA A 379 2.00 -13.37 50.34
N LYS A 380 2.67 -12.37 50.92
CA LYS A 380 4.13 -12.27 50.94
C LYS A 380 4.75 -13.41 51.73
N ASP A 381 4.24 -13.67 52.94
CA ASP A 381 4.77 -14.72 53.83
C ASP A 381 4.60 -16.12 53.22
N PHE A 382 3.46 -16.37 52.55
CA PHE A 382 3.22 -17.62 51.83
C PHE A 382 4.26 -17.85 50.73
N ILE A 383 4.55 -16.82 49.94
CA ILE A 383 5.55 -16.85 48.86
C ILE A 383 6.96 -17.02 49.44
N GLN A 384 7.33 -16.25 50.46
CA GLN A 384 8.65 -16.34 51.10
C GLN A 384 8.92 -17.77 51.61
N ASN A 385 7.94 -18.35 52.31
CA ASN A 385 8.08 -19.65 52.97
C ASN A 385 8.06 -20.83 51.99
N HIS A 386 7.31 -20.74 50.87
CA HIS A 386 7.16 -21.86 49.94
C HIS A 386 8.04 -21.77 48.70
N LEU A 387 8.49 -20.58 48.30
CA LEU A 387 9.29 -20.38 47.09
C LEU A 387 10.77 -20.10 47.35
N TYR A 388 11.15 -19.53 48.50
CA TYR A 388 12.52 -19.06 48.74
C TYR A 388 13.21 -19.72 49.95
N GLY A 389 12.44 -20.34 50.85
CA GLY A 389 12.93 -21.07 52.03
C GLY A 389 13.14 -20.19 53.27
N PRO A 390 13.22 -20.76 54.49
CA PRO A 390 13.36 -19.99 55.72
C PRO A 390 14.75 -19.35 55.82
N GLY A 391 14.83 -18.05 56.11
CA GLY A 391 16.09 -17.36 56.44
C GLY A 391 16.75 -16.53 55.32
N THR A 392 16.17 -16.42 54.13
CA THR A 392 16.71 -15.53 53.09
C THR A 392 16.28 -14.07 53.31
N SER A 393 17.17 -13.25 53.87
CA SER A 393 17.06 -11.78 53.92
C SER A 393 17.79 -11.14 52.73
N ARG A 394 17.17 -11.14 51.55
CA ARG A 394 17.53 -10.17 50.49
C ARG A 394 16.43 -9.13 50.36
N THR A 395 16.40 -8.24 51.34
CA THR A 395 15.77 -6.92 51.26
C THR A 395 16.60 -6.03 50.35
N THR A 396 16.47 -6.22 49.04
CA THR A 396 16.80 -5.19 48.04
C THR A 396 15.83 -5.32 46.88
N ALA A 397 14.58 -4.95 47.17
CA ALA A 397 13.63 -4.30 46.28
C ALA A 397 12.28 -4.36 46.97
N ASN A 398 11.92 -3.27 47.65
CA ASN A 398 10.51 -2.88 47.75
C ASN A 398 9.86 -3.09 46.37
N GLN A 399 8.57 -3.43 46.38
CA GLN A 399 7.56 -3.17 45.33
C GLN A 399 6.74 -4.40 44.89
N PHE A 400 5.77 -4.89 45.68
CA PHE A 400 4.90 -5.98 45.19
C PHE A 400 3.42 -5.96 45.59
N PHE A 401 2.76 -4.84 45.88
CA PHE A 401 1.28 -4.86 45.82
C PHE A 401 0.65 -3.55 45.35
N SER A 402 -0.30 -3.70 44.43
CA SER A 402 -1.43 -2.78 44.28
C SER A 402 -2.70 -3.62 44.12
N LEU A 403 -3.64 -3.44 45.04
CA LEU A 403 -5.01 -3.92 44.90
C LEU A 403 -5.91 -2.70 45.06
N ALA A 404 -5.91 -1.83 44.04
CA ALA A 404 -6.84 -0.71 44.00
C ALA A 404 -8.27 -1.22 43.73
N ASN A 405 -9.16 -0.82 44.64
CA ASN A 405 -10.62 -0.95 44.69
C ASN A 405 -11.35 -1.30 43.36
N LYS A 406 -12.39 -2.14 43.49
CA LYS A 406 -13.33 -2.64 42.46
C LYS A 406 -14.13 -1.58 41.67
N ARG A 407 -13.65 -0.34 41.47
CA ARG A 407 -14.39 0.75 40.78
C ARG A 407 -13.72 1.36 39.53
N SER A 408 -12.61 0.84 39.00
CA SER A 408 -12.02 1.35 37.74
C SER A 408 -12.13 0.38 36.55
N GLN A 409 -12.21 0.94 35.33
CA GLN A 409 -12.57 0.25 34.07
C GLN A 409 -11.50 -0.69 33.46
N VAL A 410 -10.36 -0.94 34.11
CA VAL A 410 -9.30 -1.80 33.54
C VAL A 410 -9.05 -3.04 34.38
N LYS A 411 -9.48 -4.20 33.88
CA LYS A 411 -9.26 -5.52 34.51
C LYS A 411 -7.93 -6.14 34.07
N LYS A 412 -6.90 -6.09 34.92
CA LYS A 412 -5.70 -6.94 34.79
C LYS A 412 -5.44 -7.69 36.12
N ALA A 413 -5.11 -8.97 36.01
CA ALA A 413 -4.84 -9.86 37.14
C ALA A 413 -3.42 -9.64 37.68
N ALA A 414 -3.26 -9.74 39.01
CA ALA A 414 -2.04 -9.40 39.74
C ALA A 414 -0.94 -10.49 39.73
N VAL A 415 -1.19 -11.68 39.17
CA VAL A 415 -0.19 -12.74 38.99
C VAL A 415 -0.49 -13.48 37.68
N GLN A 416 0.54 -13.83 36.89
CA GLN A 416 0.40 -14.62 35.67
C GLN A 416 1.31 -15.85 35.71
N PHE A 417 0.71 -17.04 35.73
CA PHE A 417 1.43 -18.32 35.68
C PHE A 417 1.64 -18.73 34.22
N VAL A 418 2.88 -19.01 33.83
CA VAL A 418 3.21 -19.40 32.44
C VAL A 418 3.86 -20.79 32.44
N LYS A 419 3.32 -21.70 31.64
CA LYS A 419 3.84 -23.07 31.46
C LYS A 419 5.19 -23.01 30.73
N LYS A 420 6.24 -23.69 31.22
CA LYS A 420 7.61 -23.64 30.64
C LYS A 420 7.69 -23.92 29.13
N SER A 421 6.88 -24.85 28.61
CA SER A 421 6.82 -25.17 27.16
C SER A 421 6.43 -23.97 26.28
N TRP A 422 5.73 -23.00 26.86
CA TRP A 422 5.23 -21.82 26.18
C TRP A 422 6.31 -20.73 25.98
N GLY A 423 7.28 -20.65 26.90
CA GLY A 423 8.46 -19.78 26.76
C GLY A 423 9.37 -20.22 25.61
N ALA A 424 9.51 -21.53 25.41
CA ALA A 424 10.29 -22.09 24.31
C ALA A 424 9.68 -21.75 22.93
N GLU A 425 8.35 -21.87 22.77
CA GLU A 425 7.66 -21.55 21.51
C GLU A 425 7.73 -20.04 21.18
N LYS A 426 7.65 -19.16 22.19
CA LYS A 426 7.86 -17.72 22.00
C LYS A 426 9.29 -17.37 21.62
N LYS A 427 10.28 -18.02 22.24
CA LYS A 427 11.71 -17.83 21.93
C LYS A 427 11.99 -18.28 20.49
N ARG A 428 11.42 -19.41 20.06
CA ARG A 428 11.47 -19.93 18.69
C ARG A 428 10.82 -18.98 17.68
N ARG A 429 9.61 -18.48 17.96
CA ARG A 429 8.91 -17.51 17.09
C ARG A 429 9.62 -16.16 17.02
N ALA A 430 10.18 -15.67 18.12
CA ALA A 430 10.96 -14.43 18.12
C ALA A 430 12.27 -14.57 17.35
N GLN A 431 12.94 -15.73 17.44
CA GLN A 431 14.12 -16.05 16.63
C GLN A 431 13.78 -16.17 15.14
N GLN A 432 12.65 -16.80 14.78
CA GLN A 432 12.16 -16.85 13.40
C GLN A 432 11.82 -15.45 12.88
N PHE A 433 11.16 -14.61 13.68
CA PHE A 433 10.84 -13.23 13.30
C PHE A 433 12.10 -12.36 13.13
N LYS A 434 13.12 -12.55 13.98
CA LYS A 434 14.41 -11.86 13.88
C LYS A 434 15.18 -12.32 12.62
N LYS A 435 15.22 -13.62 12.33
CA LYS A 435 15.79 -14.16 11.08
C LYS A 435 15.08 -13.61 9.84
N HIS A 436 13.75 -13.56 9.85
CA HIS A 436 12.96 -13.06 8.72
C HIS A 436 13.12 -11.56 8.50
N ARG A 437 13.34 -10.79 9.59
CA ARG A 437 13.60 -9.35 9.53
C ARG A 437 15.02 -9.03 9.06
N ILE A 438 16.02 -9.84 9.44
CA ILE A 438 17.41 -9.71 8.96
C ILE A 438 17.50 -10.09 7.48
N SER A 439 16.87 -11.20 7.07
CA SER A 439 16.78 -11.60 5.66
C SER A 439 16.11 -10.54 4.77
N LYS A 440 15.10 -9.82 5.27
CA LYS A 440 14.48 -8.70 4.53
C LYS A 440 15.35 -7.44 4.44
N LEU A 441 16.29 -7.26 5.37
CA LEU A 441 17.22 -6.13 5.36
C LEU A 441 18.43 -6.42 4.44
N GLU A 442 18.86 -7.67 4.34
CA GLU A 442 19.95 -8.10 3.45
C GLU A 442 19.53 -8.19 1.98
N THR A 443 18.23 -8.34 1.68
CA THR A 443 17.69 -8.27 0.31
C THR A 443 17.30 -6.85 -0.12
N ALA A 444 17.51 -5.85 0.74
CA ALA A 444 17.18 -4.44 0.49
C ALA A 444 18.43 -3.55 0.35
N THR A 445 19.61 -4.17 0.29
CA THR A 445 20.91 -3.62 -0.15
C THR A 445 21.36 -4.41 -1.36
#